data_AF-A0A972HD07-F1
#
_entry.id   AF-A0A972HD07-F1
#
_cell.length_a   1.000
_cell.length_b   1.000
_cell.length_c   1.000
_cell.angle_alpha   90.00
_cell.angle_beta   90.00
_cell.angle_gamma   90.00
#
_symmetry.space_group_name_H-M   'P 1'
#
loop_
_entity.id
_entity.type
_entity.pdbx_description
1 polymer ?
#
loop_
_entity_poly.entity_id
_entity_poly.type
_entity_poly.pdbx_seq_one_letter_code
_entity_poly.pdbx_strand_id
1 'polypeptide(L)'
;MKRLSLLFLIISVIALTFSCTKAMRYTNEEISKFPPQIQEHIRKGEVVTGMTMQQVRYAWGAPAKIKVLPSTDEGKERVQWEYRRMFGAFKTYLRFTDGVLTEIISTEPGIAK
;
A
#
# COMPACT_ATOMS: atom_id res chain seq x y z
N MET A 1 -26.71 -33.26 21.45
CA MET A 1 -25.24 -33.13 21.62
C MET A 1 -24.46 -33.16 20.31
N LYS A 2 -24.66 -34.14 19.40
CA LYS A 2 -23.92 -34.25 18.12
C LYS A 2 -24.06 -33.02 17.19
N ARG A 3 -25.26 -32.44 17.10
CA ARG A 3 -25.51 -31.23 16.27
C ARG A 3 -24.88 -29.95 16.83
N LEU A 4 -24.75 -29.85 18.16
CA LEU A 4 -24.11 -28.72 18.83
C LEU A 4 -22.58 -28.81 18.70
N SER A 5 -22.03 -30.02 18.77
CA SER A 5 -20.62 -30.31 18.51
C SER A 5 -20.22 -30.01 17.06
N LEU A 6 -21.09 -30.32 16.09
CA LEU A 6 -20.86 -30.00 14.67
C LEU A 6 -20.85 -28.48 14.42
N LEU A 7 -21.76 -27.73 15.06
CA LEU A 7 -21.81 -26.27 14.98
C LEU A 7 -20.52 -25.63 15.56
N PHE A 8 -20.03 -26.14 16.68
CA PHE A 8 -18.79 -25.66 17.29
C PHE A 8 -17.57 -25.91 16.38
N LEU A 9 -17.54 -27.06 15.69
CA LEU A 9 -16.49 -27.40 14.73
C LEU A 9 -16.50 -26.43 13.53
N ILE A 10 -17.68 -26.14 12.98
CA ILE A 10 -17.84 -25.22 11.84
C ILE A 10 -17.41 -23.80 12.23
N ILE A 11 -17.81 -23.31 13.40
CA ILE A 11 -17.42 -21.98 13.89
C ILE A 11 -15.90 -21.90 14.12
N SER A 12 -15.28 -22.96 14.66
CA SER A 12 -13.82 -23.03 14.83
C SER A 12 -13.07 -22.99 13.49
N VAL A 13 -13.55 -23.71 12.48
CA VAL A 13 -12.97 -23.69 11.13
C VAL A 13 -13.11 -22.31 10.48
N ILE A 14 -14.24 -21.63 10.66
CA ILE A 14 -14.44 -20.26 10.17
C ILE A 14 -13.54 -19.27 10.92
N ALA A 15 -13.36 -19.42 12.23
CA ALA A 15 -12.49 -18.53 13.00
C ALA A 15 -11.02 -18.60 12.55
N LEU A 16 -10.55 -19.77 12.12
CA LEU A 16 -9.19 -19.97 11.61
C LEU A 16 -8.94 -19.31 10.25
N THR A 17 -9.98 -19.10 9.42
CA THR A 17 -9.82 -18.44 8.10
C THR A 17 -9.73 -16.92 8.19
N PHE A 18 -10.08 -16.31 9.34
CA PHE A 18 -9.95 -14.87 9.57
C PHE A 18 -8.57 -14.44 10.11
N SER A 19 -7.65 -15.38 10.34
CA SER A 19 -6.27 -15.05 10.75
C SER A 19 -5.46 -14.55 9.55
N CYS A 20 -5.77 -13.33 9.10
CA CYS A 20 -5.01 -12.64 8.06
C CYS A 20 -3.85 -11.89 8.71
N THR A 21 -2.75 -12.60 8.99
CA THR A 21 -1.49 -11.92 9.34
C THR A 21 -1.05 -11.10 8.12
N LYS A 22 -1.10 -9.76 8.22
CA LYS A 22 -0.55 -8.88 7.19
C LYS A 22 0.95 -9.16 7.09
N ALA A 23 1.40 -9.68 5.95
CA ALA A 23 2.83 -9.82 5.68
C ALA A 23 3.50 -8.44 5.81
N MET A 24 4.40 -8.30 6.78
CA MET A 24 5.22 -7.09 6.93
C MET A 24 6.25 -7.05 5.80
N ARG A 25 6.41 -5.88 5.18
CA ARG A 25 7.29 -5.66 4.01
C ARG A 25 8.65 -5.07 4.40
N TYR A 26 8.87 -4.90 5.69
CA TYR A 26 9.99 -4.19 6.28
C TYR A 26 10.33 -4.81 7.64
N THR A 27 11.56 -4.59 8.10
CA THR A 27 11.95 -4.78 9.50
C THR A 27 11.86 -3.47 10.28
N ASN A 28 11.79 -3.55 11.61
CA ASN A 28 11.75 -2.34 12.44
C ASN A 28 13.02 -1.51 12.30
N GLU A 29 14.16 -2.18 12.12
CA GLU A 29 15.46 -1.56 11.90
C GLU A 29 15.48 -0.79 10.57
N GLU A 30 14.89 -1.34 9.50
CA GLU A 30 14.82 -0.70 8.20
C GLU A 30 14.01 0.60 8.21
N ILE A 31 12.93 0.67 9.01
CA ILE A 31 12.13 1.89 9.08
C ILE A 31 12.63 2.85 10.16
N SER A 32 13.45 2.40 11.11
CA SER A 32 13.95 3.23 12.22
C SER A 32 14.76 4.46 11.75
N LYS A 33 15.39 4.37 10.58
CA LYS A 33 16.13 5.48 9.92
C LYS A 33 15.23 6.59 9.36
N PHE A 34 13.92 6.37 9.25
CA PHE A 34 13.00 7.40 8.75
C PHE A 34 12.45 8.27 9.88
N PRO A 35 11.97 9.49 9.58
CA PRO A 35 11.30 10.32 10.57
C PRO A 35 10.09 9.60 11.21
N PRO A 36 9.78 9.84 12.49
CA PRO A 36 8.70 9.15 13.19
C PRO A 36 7.34 9.17 12.47
N GLN A 37 6.99 10.29 11.82
CA GLN A 37 5.75 10.40 11.04
C GLN A 37 5.72 9.41 9.87
N ILE A 38 6.84 9.23 9.17
CA ILE A 38 6.95 8.35 8.01
C ILE A 38 6.86 6.89 8.45
N GLN A 39 7.51 6.56 9.58
CA GLN A 39 7.38 5.23 10.17
C GLN A 39 5.92 4.90 10.46
N GLU A 40 5.17 5.87 11.00
CA GLU A 40 3.76 5.68 11.32
C GLU A 40 2.89 5.47 10.07
N HIS A 41 3.10 6.26 9.01
CA HIS A 41 2.41 6.02 7.73
C HIS A 41 2.73 4.64 7.15
N ILE A 42 4.00 4.21 7.20
CA ILE A 42 4.40 2.86 6.76
C ILE A 42 3.69 1.78 7.57
N ARG A 43 3.64 1.89 8.90
CA ARG A 43 2.95 0.92 9.78
C ARG A 43 1.45 0.84 9.51
N LYS A 44 0.82 1.97 9.18
CA LYS A 44 -0.59 2.04 8.83
C LYS A 44 -0.89 1.60 7.40
N GLY A 45 0.12 1.44 6.55
CA GLY A 45 -0.06 1.22 5.12
C GLY A 45 -0.67 2.44 4.43
N GLU A 46 -0.32 3.64 4.90
CA GLU A 46 -0.71 4.93 4.33
C GLU A 46 0.41 5.45 3.44
N VAL A 47 0.02 6.16 2.38
CA VAL A 47 0.94 6.83 1.46
C VAL A 47 0.51 8.27 1.31
N VAL A 48 1.45 9.19 1.54
CA VAL A 48 1.25 10.64 1.48
C VAL A 48 2.33 11.28 0.62
N THR A 49 2.03 12.45 0.05
CA THR A 49 3.00 13.23 -0.73
C THR A 49 4.25 13.56 0.09
N GLY A 50 5.39 13.68 -0.58
CA GLY A 50 6.70 13.85 0.05
C GLY A 50 7.39 12.53 0.43
N MET A 51 6.68 11.40 0.40
CA MET A 51 7.31 10.09 0.61
C MET A 51 8.23 9.70 -0.55
N THR A 52 9.36 9.08 -0.25
CA THR A 52 10.24 8.52 -1.29
C THR A 52 9.67 7.22 -1.85
N MET A 53 10.14 6.82 -3.04
CA MET A 53 9.79 5.51 -3.63
C MET A 53 10.01 4.34 -2.66
N GLN A 54 11.10 4.33 -1.88
CA GLN A 54 11.36 3.27 -0.90
C GLN A 54 10.33 3.27 0.24
N GLN A 55 9.97 4.44 0.77
CA GLN A 55 8.97 4.56 1.84
C GLN A 55 7.60 4.07 1.35
N VAL A 56 7.22 4.42 0.12
CA VAL A 56 5.99 3.90 -0.52
C VAL A 56 6.05 2.38 -0.68
N ARG A 57 7.20 1.81 -1.05
CA ARG A 57 7.37 0.35 -1.17
C ARG A 57 7.19 -0.36 0.16
N TYR A 58 7.67 0.21 1.26
CA TYR A 58 7.44 -0.37 2.57
C TYR A 58 5.97 -0.27 3.00
N ALA A 59 5.27 0.80 2.65
CA ALA A 59 3.85 0.96 2.95
C ALA A 59 2.93 0.04 2.11
N TRP A 60 3.07 0.06 0.78
CA TRP A 60 2.12 -0.57 -0.16
C TRP A 60 2.70 -1.77 -0.93
N GLY A 61 4.01 -1.96 -0.92
CA GLY A 61 4.68 -2.97 -1.74
C GLY A 61 4.89 -2.54 -3.18
N ALA A 62 5.25 -3.50 -4.04
CA ALA A 62 5.50 -3.25 -5.45
C ALA A 62 4.22 -2.81 -6.19
N PRO A 63 4.31 -1.84 -7.12
CA PRO A 63 3.19 -1.47 -7.96
C PRO A 63 2.91 -2.57 -9.00
N ALA A 64 1.70 -2.58 -9.53
CA ALA A 64 1.32 -3.47 -10.62
C ALA A 64 1.97 -3.08 -11.95
N LYS A 65 2.21 -1.79 -12.17
CA LYS A 65 2.90 -1.27 -13.36
C LYS A 65 3.69 -0.01 -13.05
N ILE A 66 4.82 0.15 -13.72
CA ILE A 66 5.65 1.35 -13.68
C ILE A 66 5.68 1.94 -15.09
N LYS A 67 5.49 3.26 -15.21
CA LYS A 67 5.57 4.01 -16.45
C LYS A 67 6.49 5.22 -16.25
N VAL A 68 7.55 5.31 -17.04
CA VAL A 68 8.35 6.55 -17.13
C VAL A 68 7.54 7.57 -17.92
N LEU A 69 7.41 8.78 -17.38
CA LEU A 69 6.72 9.90 -18.02
C LEU A 69 7.74 10.83 -18.66
N PRO A 70 7.34 11.69 -19.62
CA PRO A 70 8.18 12.78 -20.07
C PRO A 70 8.64 13.63 -18.89
N SER A 71 9.89 14.08 -18.92
CA SER A 71 10.45 14.98 -17.91
C SER A 71 9.62 16.27 -17.81
N THR A 72 9.71 16.93 -16.66
CA THR A 72 9.18 18.31 -16.53
C THR A 72 9.92 19.27 -17.46
N ASP A 73 9.38 20.46 -17.65
CA ASP A 73 10.05 21.55 -18.39
C ASP A 73 11.41 21.93 -17.75
N GLU A 74 11.57 21.67 -16.46
CA GLU A 74 12.81 21.84 -15.68
C GLU A 74 13.77 20.64 -15.79
N GLY A 75 13.45 19.63 -16.60
CA GLY A 75 14.28 18.44 -16.83
C GLY A 75 14.17 17.33 -15.78
N LYS A 76 13.34 17.51 -14.75
CA LYS A 76 13.17 16.53 -13.65
C LYS A 76 12.57 15.21 -14.11
N GLU A 77 13.05 14.11 -13.55
CA GLU A 77 12.59 12.76 -13.87
C GLU A 77 11.17 12.57 -13.33
N ARG A 78 10.28 11.97 -14.14
CA ARG A 78 8.92 11.64 -13.72
C ARG A 78 8.61 10.17 -13.93
N VAL A 79 8.07 9.54 -12.89
CA VAL A 79 7.67 8.13 -12.93
C VAL A 79 6.28 7.99 -12.35
N GLN A 80 5.42 7.20 -13.00
CA GLN A 80 4.10 6.86 -12.51
C GLN A 80 4.04 5.38 -12.13
N TRP A 81 3.60 5.11 -10.91
CA TRP A 81 3.27 3.77 -10.44
C TRP A 81 1.76 3.57 -10.43
N GLU A 82 1.30 2.43 -10.94
CA GLU A 82 -0.10 2.00 -10.92
C GLU A 82 -0.29 0.90 -9.89
N TYR A 83 -1.20 1.11 -8.96
CA TYR A 83 -1.70 0.10 -8.03
C TYR A 83 -3.14 -0.27 -8.40
N ARG A 84 -3.46 -1.56 -8.28
CA ARG A 84 -4.80 -2.11 -8.55
C ARG A 84 -5.38 -2.67 -7.27
N ARG A 85 -6.65 -2.35 -6.99
CA ARG A 85 -7.41 -2.87 -5.86
C ARG A 85 -8.72 -3.49 -6.33
N MET A 86 -9.33 -4.32 -5.49
CA MET A 86 -10.62 -4.98 -5.74
C MET A 86 -10.68 -5.65 -7.11
N PHE A 87 -9.75 -6.59 -7.36
CA PHE A 87 -9.61 -7.31 -8.63
C PHE A 87 -9.43 -6.42 -9.88
N GLY A 88 -8.92 -5.19 -9.69
CA GLY A 88 -8.64 -4.25 -10.77
C GLY A 88 -9.75 -3.23 -11.05
N ALA A 89 -10.86 -3.27 -10.30
CA ALA A 89 -11.94 -2.30 -10.41
C ALA A 89 -11.48 -0.88 -10.04
N PHE A 90 -10.58 -0.76 -9.07
CA PHE A 90 -10.01 0.51 -8.66
C PHE A 90 -8.53 0.61 -8.96
N LYS A 91 -8.11 1.79 -9.41
CA LYS A 91 -6.72 2.11 -9.72
C LYS A 91 -6.29 3.32 -8.92
N THR A 92 -5.09 3.25 -8.38
CA THR A 92 -4.41 4.40 -7.79
C THR A 92 -3.10 4.62 -8.51
N TYR A 93 -2.91 5.82 -9.04
CA TYR A 93 -1.69 6.27 -9.66
C TYR A 93 -0.90 7.14 -8.69
N LEU A 94 0.34 6.76 -8.44
CA LEU A 94 1.30 7.54 -7.66
C LEU A 94 2.32 8.14 -8.64
N ARG A 95 2.44 9.46 -8.69
CA ARG A 95 3.41 10.14 -9.56
C ARG A 95 4.57 10.69 -8.74
N PHE A 96 5.76 10.26 -9.11
CA PHE A 96 7.01 10.66 -8.51
C PHE A 96 7.71 11.66 -9.41
N THR A 97 8.30 12.67 -8.79
CA THR A 97 9.24 13.60 -9.44
C THR A 97 10.55 13.51 -8.65
N ASP A 98 11.66 13.23 -9.34
CA ASP A 98 12.99 13.00 -8.75
C ASP A 98 12.97 12.05 -7.52
N GLY A 99 12.23 10.95 -7.64
CA GLY A 99 12.14 9.92 -6.58
C GLY A 99 11.19 10.22 -5.43
N VAL A 100 10.55 11.39 -5.40
CA VAL A 100 9.62 11.83 -4.34
C VAL A 100 8.18 11.85 -4.85
N LEU A 101 7.24 11.34 -4.04
CA LEU A 101 5.82 11.31 -4.38
C LEU A 101 5.24 12.72 -4.38
N THR A 102 4.68 13.11 -5.53
CA THR A 102 4.14 14.47 -5.75
C THR A 102 2.63 14.47 -5.98
N GLU A 103 2.07 13.42 -6.57
CA GLU A 103 0.63 13.34 -6.83
C GLU A 103 0.09 11.93 -6.54
N ILE A 104 -1.14 11.88 -6.02
CA ILE A 104 -1.92 10.67 -5.77
C ILE A 104 -3.25 10.83 -6.50
N ILE A 105 -3.51 9.98 -7.49
CA ILE A 105 -4.75 10.02 -8.28
C ILE A 105 -5.43 8.66 -8.13
N SER A 106 -6.56 8.60 -7.42
CA SER A 106 -7.30 7.35 -7.20
C SER A 106 -8.66 7.40 -7.88
N THR A 107 -9.06 6.27 -8.47
CA THR A 107 -10.43 6.04 -8.94
C THR A 107 -11.31 5.40 -7.86
N GLU A 108 -10.77 5.16 -6.65
CA GLU A 108 -11.50 4.62 -5.51
C GLU A 108 -12.27 5.75 -4.81
N PRO A 109 -13.61 5.64 -4.65
CA PRO A 109 -14.40 6.63 -3.92
C PRO A 109 -13.90 6.76 -2.47
N GLY A 110 -13.64 7.99 -2.02
CA GLY A 110 -13.22 8.26 -0.64
C GLY A 110 -11.71 8.24 -0.36
N ILE A 111 -10.86 7.91 -1.35
CA ILE A 111 -9.39 8.05 -1.22
C ILE A 111 -8.88 9.40 -1.75
N ALA A 112 -9.56 9.99 -2.72
CA ALA A 112 -9.29 11.36 -3.14
C ALA A 112 -9.93 12.35 -2.16
N LYS A 113 -9.11 13.08 -1.41
CA LYS A 113 -9.47 14.34 -0.75
C LYS A 113 -8.44 15.39 -1.12
#